data_AF-A0A812YXJ0-F1
#
_entry.id   AF-A0A812YXJ0-F1
#
_cell.length_a   1.000
_cell.length_b   1.000
_cell.length_c   1.000
_cell.angle_alpha   90.00
_cell.angle_beta   90.00
_cell.angle_gamma   90.00
#
_symmetry.space_group_name_H-M   'P 1'
#
loop_
_entity.id
_entity.type
_entity.pdbx_description
1 polymer ?
#
loop_
_entity_poly.entity_id
_entity_poly.type
_entity_poly.pdbx_seq_one_letter_code
_entity_poly.pdbx_strand_id
1 'polypeptide(L)'
;MLLDMVVVVTTGLADVSLPFFLDAEMERQSVLPFLRLLRVLRLLKIFQVCQPLRIIGRAVVKAFGVVVLVGLVVGVLNFGLAIILTTLVGQRATPWAVDETEEDIETWFGSIGRSMQTLFTIQTLSGWDHIAAVLSGVYPSTVVVPLIIIYMMLCCFAVIGLITSVISDSFMASQQKEQKNQEVGKALRYENVTRHLEEWFFQYGRSLPGCIGREELEKALSEPQVSSLLLSMERPAKKTEILKLYDRINKEPSFSGRVQAGHMAEAVVTLSSEAKVLRAQ
;
A
#
# COMPACT_ATOMS: atom_id res chain seq x y z
N MET A 1 14.26 18.18 -1.99
CA MET A 1 14.73 18.75 -3.27
C MET A 1 16.22 18.49 -3.52
N LEU A 2 17.11 18.70 -2.53
CA LEU A 2 18.56 18.47 -2.70
C LEU A 2 18.92 17.01 -3.06
N LEU A 3 18.31 16.02 -2.41
CA LEU A 3 18.53 14.59 -2.72
C LEU A 3 18.15 14.20 -4.16
N ASP A 4 17.05 14.76 -4.69
CA ASP A 4 16.61 14.49 -6.05
C ASP A 4 17.58 15.10 -7.08
N MET A 5 18.13 16.28 -6.80
CA MET A 5 19.13 16.92 -7.67
C MET A 5 20.44 16.14 -7.66
N VAL A 6 20.89 15.68 -6.49
CA VAL A 6 22.09 14.83 -6.36
C VAL A 6 21.92 13.52 -7.12
N VAL A 7 20.77 12.85 -7.01
CA VAL A 7 20.49 11.61 -7.76
C VAL A 7 20.52 11.85 -9.27
N VAL A 8 19.91 12.93 -9.76
CA VAL A 8 19.94 13.25 -11.20
C VAL A 8 21.37 13.53 -11.66
N VAL A 9 22.14 14.27 -10.88
CA VAL A 9 23.53 14.63 -11.21
C VAL A 9 24.46 13.41 -11.16
N THR A 10 24.38 12.56 -10.14
CA THR A 10 25.21 11.35 -10.04
C THR A 10 24.84 10.33 -11.11
N THR A 11 23.56 10.18 -11.41
CA THR A 11 23.07 9.30 -12.49
C THR A 11 23.44 9.83 -13.88
N GLY A 12 23.57 11.15 -14.03
CA GLY A 12 24.10 11.81 -15.24
C GLY A 12 25.62 11.63 -15.38
N LEU A 13 26.38 11.86 -14.32
CA LEU A 13 27.83 11.68 -14.29
C LEU A 13 28.22 10.22 -14.54
N ALA A 14 27.51 9.28 -13.92
CA ALA A 14 27.71 7.85 -14.12
C ALA A 14 27.51 7.44 -15.59
N ASP A 15 26.61 8.11 -16.33
CA ASP A 15 26.29 7.79 -17.73
C ASP A 15 27.26 8.40 -18.74
N VAL A 16 27.95 9.48 -18.36
CA VAL A 16 29.07 10.04 -19.14
C VAL A 16 30.33 9.23 -18.90
N SER A 17 30.56 8.81 -17.65
CA SER A 17 31.75 8.05 -17.26
C SER A 17 31.67 6.55 -17.62
N LEU A 18 30.50 5.90 -17.55
CA LEU A 18 30.34 4.48 -17.92
C LEU A 18 30.84 4.15 -19.33
N PRO A 19 30.39 4.82 -20.40
CA PRO A 19 30.82 4.48 -21.76
C PRO A 19 32.28 4.85 -21.97
N PHE A 20 32.78 5.93 -21.35
CA PHE A 20 34.18 6.32 -21.43
C PHE A 20 35.10 5.30 -20.74
N PHE A 21 34.67 4.75 -19.60
CA PHE A 21 35.42 3.73 -18.85
C PHE A 21 35.30 2.34 -19.49
N LEU A 22 34.14 1.99 -20.06
CA LEU A 22 33.92 0.70 -20.73
C LEU A 22 34.50 0.64 -22.15
N ASP A 23 34.53 1.76 -22.90
CA ASP A 23 35.26 1.84 -24.18
C ASP A 23 36.77 1.74 -23.97
N ALA A 24 37.29 2.18 -22.81
CA ALA A 24 38.72 2.08 -22.49
C ALA A 24 39.16 0.65 -22.14
N GLU A 25 38.26 -0.20 -21.65
CA GLU A 25 38.60 -1.53 -21.10
C GLU A 25 38.21 -2.70 -22.02
N MET A 26 37.18 -2.58 -22.87
CA MET A 26 36.58 -3.74 -23.54
C MET A 26 36.68 -3.73 -25.07
N GLU A 27 37.87 -4.07 -25.56
CA GLU A 27 38.10 -4.58 -26.92
C GLU A 27 37.91 -6.11 -27.00
N ARG A 28 36.80 -6.66 -26.45
CA ARG A 28 36.41 -8.08 -26.66
C ARG A 28 35.03 -8.19 -27.28
N GLN A 29 35.04 -8.58 -28.55
CA GLN A 29 33.90 -8.83 -29.42
C GLN A 29 32.87 -9.78 -28.77
N SER A 30 31.71 -9.23 -28.35
CA SER A 30 30.37 -9.86 -28.24
C SER A 30 29.41 -9.02 -27.39
N VAL A 31 29.93 -8.17 -26.50
CA VAL A 31 29.13 -7.32 -25.59
C VAL A 31 28.83 -5.92 -26.15
N LEU A 32 29.58 -5.46 -27.16
CA LEU A 32 29.40 -4.15 -27.81
C LEU A 32 27.98 -3.90 -28.35
N PRO A 33 27.26 -4.87 -28.97
CA PRO A 33 25.88 -4.65 -29.42
C PRO A 33 24.91 -4.43 -28.25
N PHE A 34 25.05 -5.19 -27.16
CA PHE A 34 24.24 -5.04 -25.94
C PHE A 34 24.51 -3.70 -25.22
N LEU A 35 25.78 -3.28 -25.16
CA LEU A 35 26.16 -1.97 -24.61
C LEU A 35 25.67 -0.79 -25.47
N ARG A 36 25.56 -0.97 -26.80
CA ARG A 36 24.89 0.00 -27.68
C ARG A 36 23.39 0.08 -27.40
N LEU A 37 22.71 -1.04 -27.11
CA LEU A 37 21.31 -1.05 -26.67
C LEU A 37 21.12 -0.40 -25.29
N LEU A 38 22.11 -0.48 -24.39
CA LEU A 38 22.06 0.20 -23.09
C LEU A 38 21.95 1.73 -23.22
N ARG A 39 22.37 2.33 -24.34
CA ARG A 39 22.14 3.76 -24.60
C ARG A 39 20.65 4.08 -24.77
N VAL A 40 19.79 3.12 -25.12
CA VAL A 40 18.32 3.26 -25.15
C VAL A 40 17.74 3.41 -23.73
N LEU A 41 18.41 2.87 -22.69
CA LEU A 41 18.01 3.16 -21.30
C LEU A 41 18.16 4.64 -20.93
N ARG A 42 18.92 5.44 -21.70
CA ARG A 42 18.93 6.90 -21.54
C ARG A 42 17.60 7.53 -21.95
N LEU A 43 16.85 6.92 -22.87
CA LEU A 43 15.49 7.37 -23.20
C LEU A 43 14.51 7.09 -22.06
N LEU A 44 14.71 6.00 -21.31
CA LEU A 44 14.01 5.76 -20.04
C LEU A 44 14.32 6.82 -18.97
N LYS A 45 15.44 7.55 -19.07
CA LYS A 45 15.73 8.68 -18.16
C LYS A 45 14.89 9.92 -18.46
N ILE A 46 14.46 10.14 -19.71
CA ILE A 46 13.50 11.20 -20.03
C ILE A 46 12.19 11.01 -19.24
N PHE A 47 11.80 9.75 -18.96
CA PHE A 47 10.67 9.44 -18.08
C PHE A 47 10.93 9.84 -16.61
N GLN A 48 12.19 9.96 -16.19
CA GLN A 48 12.55 10.41 -14.82
C GLN A 48 12.62 11.93 -14.69
N VAL A 49 12.90 12.66 -15.78
CA VAL A 49 12.94 14.14 -15.81
C VAL A 49 11.52 14.72 -15.74
N CYS A 50 10.56 14.07 -16.41
CA CYS A 50 9.15 14.42 -16.30
C CYS A 50 8.59 14.03 -14.93
N GLN A 51 8.31 15.03 -14.07
CA GLN A 51 7.67 14.82 -12.76
C GLN A 51 6.47 13.85 -12.78
N PRO A 52 5.48 13.97 -13.70
CA PRO A 52 4.34 13.05 -13.72
C PRO A 52 4.74 11.61 -14.04
N LEU A 53 5.65 11.38 -14.98
CA LEU A 53 6.13 10.04 -15.34
C LEU A 53 6.94 9.42 -14.20
N ARG A 54 7.71 10.21 -13.45
CA ARG A 54 8.47 9.73 -12.29
C ARG A 54 7.55 9.26 -11.16
N ILE A 55 6.43 9.93 -10.93
CA ILE A 55 5.42 9.54 -9.94
C ILE A 55 4.82 8.19 -10.32
N ILE A 56 4.41 8.04 -11.59
CA ILE A 56 3.85 6.78 -12.11
C ILE A 56 4.90 5.66 -12.06
N GLY A 57 6.14 5.93 -12.47
CA GLY A 57 7.23 4.95 -12.45
C GLY A 57 7.54 4.44 -11.04
N ARG A 58 7.57 5.32 -10.03
CA ARG A 58 7.75 4.90 -8.63
C ARG A 58 6.58 4.03 -8.14
N ALA A 59 5.36 4.33 -8.56
CA ALA A 59 4.19 3.51 -8.24
C ALA A 59 4.28 2.11 -8.89
N VAL A 60 4.70 2.04 -10.16
CA VAL A 60 4.93 0.76 -10.87
C VAL A 60 6.03 -0.06 -10.20
N VAL A 61 7.18 0.53 -9.86
CA VAL A 61 8.27 -0.18 -9.17
C VAL A 61 7.81 -0.72 -7.81
N LYS A 62 7.02 0.07 -7.07
CA LYS A 62 6.45 -0.37 -5.80
C LYS A 62 5.50 -1.56 -5.98
N ALA A 63 4.62 -1.52 -6.98
CA ALA A 63 3.72 -2.63 -7.31
C ALA A 63 4.51 -3.86 -7.79
N PHE A 64 5.58 -3.65 -8.57
CA PHE A 64 6.42 -4.70 -9.12
C PHE A 64 7.06 -5.56 -8.02
N GLY A 65 7.42 -4.98 -6.86
CA GLY A 65 7.95 -5.75 -5.73
C GLY A 65 7.01 -6.86 -5.26
N VAL A 66 5.70 -6.57 -5.15
CA VAL A 66 4.69 -7.56 -4.76
C VAL A 66 4.49 -8.59 -5.86
N VAL A 67 4.46 -8.16 -7.13
CA VAL A 67 4.34 -9.07 -8.29
C VAL A 67 5.51 -10.05 -8.34
N VAL A 68 6.74 -9.58 -8.11
CA VAL A 68 7.94 -10.44 -8.08
C VAL A 68 7.87 -11.44 -6.94
N LEU A 69 7.42 -11.03 -5.74
CA LEU A 69 7.30 -11.95 -4.60
C LEU A 69 6.31 -13.07 -4.88
N VAL A 70 5.12 -12.74 -5.39
CA VAL A 70 4.11 -13.75 -5.74
C VAL A 70 4.57 -14.59 -6.93
N GLY A 71 5.17 -13.95 -7.94
CA GLY A 71 5.77 -14.63 -9.09
C GLY A 71 6.88 -15.60 -8.69
N LEU A 72 7.67 -15.29 -7.66
CA LEU A 72 8.68 -16.19 -7.11
C LEU A 72 8.03 -17.45 -6.51
N VAL A 73 6.96 -17.30 -5.72
CA VAL A 73 6.22 -18.44 -5.15
C VAL A 73 5.65 -19.33 -6.25
N VAL A 74 5.02 -18.74 -7.27
CA VAL A 74 4.51 -19.46 -8.45
C VAL A 74 5.67 -20.10 -9.24
N GLY A 75 6.82 -19.44 -9.31
CA GLY A 75 8.03 -19.97 -9.96
C GLY A 75 8.59 -21.20 -9.27
N VAL A 76 8.59 -21.23 -7.93
CA VAL A 76 9.01 -22.41 -7.14
C VAL A 76 8.05 -23.59 -7.36
N LEU A 77 6.74 -23.33 -7.39
CA LEU A 77 5.74 -24.35 -7.74
C LEU A 77 5.97 -24.91 -9.15
N ASN A 78 6.18 -24.02 -10.13
CA ASN A 78 6.50 -24.42 -11.51
C ASN A 78 7.80 -25.21 -11.60
N PHE A 79 8.82 -24.86 -10.81
CA PHE A 79 10.07 -25.61 -10.77
C PHE A 79 9.87 -27.04 -10.26
N GLY A 80 9.08 -27.21 -9.19
CA GLY A 80 8.72 -28.54 -8.67
C GLY A 80 7.97 -29.38 -9.72
N LEU A 81 6.97 -28.79 -10.37
CA LEU A 81 6.24 -29.43 -11.48
C LEU A 81 7.17 -29.76 -12.65
N ALA A 82 8.07 -28.86 -13.03
CA ALA A 82 9.02 -29.07 -14.12
C ALA A 82 9.92 -30.30 -13.87
N ILE A 83 10.37 -30.52 -12.64
CA ILE A 83 11.14 -31.72 -12.28
C ILE A 83 10.28 -32.97 -12.46
N ILE A 84 9.03 -32.95 -11.99
CA ILE A 84 8.08 -34.06 -12.11
C ILE A 84 7.82 -34.38 -13.59
N LEU A 85 7.54 -33.38 -14.43
CA LEU A 85 7.30 -33.57 -15.86
C LEU A 85 8.56 -34.05 -16.61
N THR A 86 9.73 -33.51 -16.29
CA THR A 86 11.00 -33.96 -16.90
C THR A 86 11.28 -35.43 -16.55
N THR A 87 11.02 -35.85 -15.30
CA THR A 87 11.30 -37.21 -14.84
C THR A 87 10.25 -38.23 -15.26
N LEU A 88 8.97 -37.85 -15.31
CA LEU A 88 7.88 -38.72 -15.75
C LEU A 88 7.77 -38.79 -17.27
N VAL A 89 7.78 -37.64 -17.94
CA VAL A 89 7.56 -37.52 -19.38
C VAL A 89 8.89 -37.55 -20.12
N GLY A 90 9.80 -36.61 -19.83
CA GLY A 90 11.04 -36.44 -20.60
C GLY A 90 12.00 -37.64 -20.55
N GLN A 91 12.16 -38.28 -19.40
CA GLN A 91 13.12 -39.40 -19.22
C GLN A 91 12.54 -40.79 -19.47
N ARG A 92 11.20 -40.94 -19.45
CA ARG A 92 10.52 -42.24 -19.65
C ARG A 92 9.76 -42.32 -20.97
N ALA A 93 9.90 -41.34 -21.88
CA ALA A 93 9.24 -41.32 -23.18
C ALA A 93 9.77 -42.30 -24.23
N THR A 94 10.99 -42.78 -24.02
CA THR A 94 11.71 -43.63 -24.96
C THR A 94 11.07 -44.99 -25.31
N PRO A 95 10.14 -45.62 -24.55
CA PRO A 95 9.56 -46.90 -24.97
C PRO A 95 8.21 -46.83 -25.72
N TRP A 96 7.52 -45.69 -25.78
CA TRP A 96 6.09 -45.66 -26.19
C TRP A 96 5.68 -44.56 -27.19
N ALA A 97 6.58 -43.66 -27.59
CA ALA A 97 6.28 -42.58 -28.53
C ALA A 97 6.39 -43.06 -30.00
N VAL A 98 5.51 -42.55 -30.86
CA VAL A 98 5.65 -42.60 -32.32
C VAL A 98 6.69 -41.55 -32.73
N ASP A 99 7.58 -41.83 -33.70
CA ASP A 99 8.78 -41.03 -34.03
C ASP A 99 8.57 -39.49 -34.05
N GLU A 100 7.44 -38.98 -34.56
CA GLU A 100 7.16 -37.52 -34.59
C GLU A 100 6.83 -36.93 -33.20
N THR A 101 6.20 -37.70 -32.32
CA THR A 101 5.82 -37.26 -30.96
C THR A 101 7.04 -37.19 -30.03
N GLU A 102 8.11 -37.95 -30.33
CA GLU A 102 9.32 -38.00 -29.52
C GLU A 102 10.13 -36.70 -29.58
N GLU A 103 10.24 -36.09 -30.77
CA GLU A 103 10.96 -34.81 -30.97
C GLU A 103 10.27 -33.65 -30.23
N ASP A 104 8.94 -33.60 -30.26
CA ASP A 104 8.15 -32.60 -29.55
C ASP A 104 8.28 -32.77 -28.02
N ILE A 105 8.21 -34.01 -27.53
CA ILE A 105 8.36 -34.31 -26.10
C ILE A 105 9.75 -33.98 -25.60
N GLU A 106 10.82 -34.26 -26.36
CA GLU A 106 12.19 -33.89 -25.98
C GLU A 106 12.39 -32.35 -26.02
N THR A 107 11.74 -31.68 -26.98
CA THR A 107 11.79 -30.22 -27.10
C THR A 107 11.08 -29.52 -25.94
N TRP A 108 9.98 -30.08 -25.43
CA TRP A 108 9.21 -29.49 -24.33
C TRP A 108 9.61 -29.97 -22.95
N PHE A 109 10.02 -31.24 -22.80
CA PHE A 109 10.24 -31.89 -21.50
C PHE A 109 11.63 -32.52 -21.34
N GLY A 110 12.52 -32.41 -22.34
CA GLY A 110 13.85 -33.06 -22.31
C GLY A 110 14.82 -32.47 -21.28
N SER A 111 14.58 -31.26 -20.77
CA SER A 111 15.35 -30.68 -19.67
C SER A 111 14.46 -29.86 -18.75
N ILE A 112 14.90 -29.64 -17.51
CA ILE A 112 14.16 -28.85 -16.52
C ILE A 112 13.84 -27.44 -17.05
N GLY A 113 14.79 -26.81 -17.75
CA GLY A 113 14.59 -25.48 -18.34
C GLY A 113 13.52 -25.47 -19.45
N ARG A 114 13.52 -26.49 -20.31
CA ARG A 114 12.48 -26.68 -21.34
C ARG A 114 11.12 -26.94 -20.69
N SER A 115 11.06 -27.81 -19.68
CA SER A 115 9.83 -28.09 -18.93
C SER A 115 9.26 -26.84 -18.25
N MET A 116 10.11 -25.98 -17.68
CA MET A 116 9.70 -24.70 -17.12
C MET A 116 9.13 -23.75 -18.20
N GLN A 117 9.75 -23.69 -19.37
CA GLN A 117 9.25 -22.89 -20.49
C GLN A 117 7.87 -23.40 -20.94
N THR A 118 7.70 -24.71 -21.07
CA THR A 118 6.43 -25.34 -21.44
C THR A 118 5.34 -25.07 -20.42
N LEU A 119 5.64 -25.21 -19.12
CA LEU A 119 4.72 -24.87 -18.04
C LEU A 119 4.32 -23.38 -18.08
N PHE A 120 5.28 -22.48 -18.30
CA PHE A 120 5.00 -21.06 -18.46
C PHE A 120 4.08 -20.78 -19.66
N THR A 121 4.30 -21.45 -20.80
CA THR A 121 3.42 -21.37 -21.98
C THR A 121 1.99 -21.81 -21.64
N ILE A 122 1.83 -22.95 -20.95
CA ILE A 122 0.53 -23.43 -20.47
C ILE A 122 -0.11 -22.43 -19.48
N GLN A 123 0.68 -21.84 -18.58
CA GLN A 123 0.24 -20.81 -17.64
C GLN A 123 -0.29 -19.56 -18.34
N THR A 124 0.24 -19.20 -19.51
CA THR A 124 -0.30 -18.13 -20.37
C THR A 124 -1.55 -18.54 -21.17
N LEU A 125 -2.06 -19.76 -20.95
CA LEU A 125 -3.20 -20.35 -21.67
C LEU A 125 -2.95 -20.45 -23.18
N SER A 126 -1.68 -20.54 -23.58
CA SER A 126 -1.28 -20.63 -24.99
C SER A 126 -0.80 -22.04 -25.31
N GLY A 127 -1.20 -22.58 -26.47
CA GLY A 127 -0.70 -23.85 -27.02
C GLY A 127 -0.92 -25.09 -26.15
N TRP A 128 -1.74 -24.99 -25.11
CA TRP A 128 -1.95 -26.07 -24.14
C TRP A 128 -2.72 -27.25 -24.72
N ASP A 129 -3.57 -27.00 -25.70
CA ASP A 129 -4.38 -27.97 -26.41
C ASP A 129 -3.48 -28.90 -27.24
N HIS A 130 -2.50 -28.33 -27.94
CA HIS A 130 -1.50 -29.08 -28.68
C HIS A 130 -0.62 -29.92 -27.74
N ILE A 131 -0.12 -29.32 -26.66
CA ILE A 131 0.69 -30.04 -25.65
C ILE A 131 -0.12 -31.18 -25.02
N ALA A 132 -1.39 -30.95 -24.69
CA ALA A 132 -2.27 -31.97 -24.13
C ALA A 132 -2.56 -33.10 -25.13
N ALA A 133 -2.70 -32.80 -26.43
CA ALA A 133 -2.92 -33.78 -27.48
C ALA A 133 -1.71 -34.69 -27.66
N VAL A 134 -0.51 -34.11 -27.77
CA VAL A 134 0.75 -34.86 -27.87
C VAL A 134 0.94 -35.73 -26.62
N LEU A 135 0.71 -35.18 -25.43
CA LEU A 135 0.83 -35.92 -24.17
C LEU A 135 -0.28 -36.98 -23.97
N SER A 136 -1.39 -36.86 -24.69
CA SER A 136 -2.45 -37.89 -24.72
C SER A 136 -2.13 -39.07 -25.65
N GLY A 137 -1.17 -38.92 -26.57
CA GLY A 137 -0.62 -40.05 -27.34
C GLY A 137 0.24 -41.00 -26.49
N VAL A 138 0.62 -40.52 -25.31
CA VAL A 138 1.53 -41.16 -24.37
C VAL A 138 0.80 -41.80 -23.20
N TYR A 139 0.06 -40.94 -22.51
CA TYR A 139 -0.64 -41.21 -21.28
C TYR A 139 -2.13 -41.14 -21.59
N PRO A 140 -2.98 -41.90 -20.89
CA PRO A 140 -4.41 -41.84 -21.13
C PRO A 140 -4.92 -40.39 -20.97
N SER A 141 -5.59 -39.90 -22.02
CA SER A 141 -6.13 -38.53 -22.09
C SER A 141 -7.05 -38.20 -20.92
N THR A 142 -7.71 -39.21 -20.35
CA THR A 142 -8.58 -39.11 -19.16
C THR A 142 -7.85 -38.67 -17.90
N VAL A 143 -6.51 -38.78 -17.85
CA VAL A 143 -5.68 -38.32 -16.72
C VAL A 143 -4.96 -37.02 -17.07
N VAL A 144 -4.42 -36.92 -18.29
CA VAL A 144 -3.61 -35.77 -18.74
C VAL A 144 -4.43 -34.48 -18.80
N VAL A 145 -5.56 -34.52 -19.50
CA VAL A 145 -6.41 -33.33 -19.72
C VAL A 145 -6.90 -32.73 -18.41
N PRO A 146 -7.49 -33.49 -17.46
CA PRO A 146 -7.91 -32.90 -16.19
C PRO A 146 -6.74 -32.38 -15.35
N LEU A 147 -5.56 -33.00 -15.40
CA LEU A 147 -4.38 -32.52 -14.68
C LEU A 147 -3.92 -31.15 -15.20
N ILE A 148 -3.87 -30.98 -16.53
CA ILE A 148 -3.55 -29.70 -17.17
C ILE A 148 -4.61 -28.63 -16.82
N ILE A 149 -5.90 -28.99 -16.85
CA ILE A 149 -6.99 -28.07 -16.47
C ILE A 149 -6.88 -27.65 -14.99
N ILE A 150 -6.60 -28.58 -14.08
CA ILE A 150 -6.41 -28.28 -12.65
C ILE A 150 -5.22 -27.34 -12.46
N TYR A 151 -4.11 -27.58 -13.18
CA TYR A 151 -2.94 -26.69 -13.17
C TYR A 151 -3.29 -25.28 -13.67
N MET A 152 -4.05 -25.16 -14.77
CA MET A 152 -4.51 -23.86 -15.26
C MET A 152 -5.41 -23.15 -14.25
N MET A 153 -6.37 -23.86 -13.65
CA MET A 153 -7.26 -23.31 -12.63
C MET A 153 -6.46 -22.77 -11.44
N LEU A 154 -5.43 -23.51 -10.99
CA LEU A 154 -4.53 -23.07 -9.92
C LEU A 154 -3.75 -21.81 -10.32
N CYS A 155 -3.23 -21.75 -11.54
CA CYS A 155 -2.51 -20.58 -12.06
C CYS A 155 -3.42 -19.35 -12.18
N CYS A 156 -4.62 -19.51 -12.73
CA CYS A 156 -5.62 -18.46 -12.82
C CYS A 156 -6.01 -17.96 -11.43
N PHE A 157 -6.23 -18.87 -10.47
CA PHE A 157 -6.50 -18.51 -9.08
C PHE A 157 -5.35 -17.72 -8.45
N ALA A 158 -4.10 -18.11 -8.70
CA ALA A 158 -2.93 -17.37 -8.22
C ALA A 158 -2.86 -15.95 -8.79
N VAL A 159 -3.14 -15.77 -10.08
CA VAL A 159 -3.17 -14.43 -10.72
C VAL A 159 -4.30 -13.57 -10.16
N ILE A 160 -5.50 -14.13 -9.98
CA ILE A 160 -6.63 -13.42 -9.37
C ILE A 160 -6.29 -13.03 -7.92
N GLY A 161 -5.67 -13.92 -7.16
CA GLY A 161 -5.20 -13.64 -5.80
C GLY A 161 -4.19 -12.51 -5.75
N LEU A 162 -3.24 -12.48 -6.69
CA LEU A 162 -2.27 -11.40 -6.85
C LEU A 162 -2.96 -10.05 -7.12
N ILE A 163 -3.87 -10.02 -8.09
CA ILE A 163 -4.62 -8.80 -8.44
C ILE A 163 -5.41 -8.30 -7.23
N THR A 164 -6.11 -9.22 -6.53
CA THR A 164 -6.91 -8.89 -5.35
C THR A 164 -6.04 -8.33 -4.23
N SER A 165 -4.86 -8.90 -3.98
CA SER A 165 -3.90 -8.41 -3.00
C SER A 165 -3.47 -6.97 -3.30
N VAL A 166 -3.06 -6.69 -4.54
CA VAL A 166 -2.59 -5.35 -4.94
C VAL A 166 -3.69 -4.30 -4.84
N ILE A 167 -4.92 -4.66 -5.21
CA ILE A 167 -6.09 -3.77 -5.07
C ILE A 167 -6.39 -3.53 -3.59
N SER A 168 -6.37 -4.58 -2.77
CA SER A 168 -6.60 -4.49 -1.32
C SER A 168 -5.57 -3.58 -0.64
N ASP A 169 -4.28 -3.75 -0.95
CA ASP A 169 -3.20 -2.89 -0.42
C ASP A 169 -3.42 -1.42 -0.79
N SER A 170 -3.86 -1.16 -2.03
CA SER A 170 -4.16 0.20 -2.51
C SER A 170 -5.36 0.81 -1.77
N PHE A 171 -6.41 0.01 -1.55
CA PHE A 171 -7.59 0.41 -0.79
C PHE A 171 -7.26 0.69 0.68
N MET A 172 -6.49 -0.19 1.32
CA MET A 172 -6.04 -0.04 2.70
C MET A 172 -5.15 1.19 2.87
N ALA A 173 -4.22 1.44 1.95
CA ALA A 173 -3.37 2.63 1.99
C ALA A 173 -4.18 3.93 1.83
N SER A 174 -5.22 3.92 0.98
CA SER A 174 -6.13 5.07 0.83
C SER A 174 -6.94 5.32 2.10
N GLN A 175 -7.46 4.26 2.72
CA GLN A 175 -8.22 4.35 3.98
C GLN A 175 -7.35 4.87 5.12
N GLN A 176 -6.12 4.39 5.27
CA GLN A 176 -5.19 4.87 6.29
C GLN A 176 -4.85 6.36 6.12
N LYS A 177 -4.67 6.81 4.88
CA LYS A 177 -4.38 8.23 4.60
C LYS A 177 -5.59 9.11 4.94
N GLU A 178 -6.80 8.65 4.62
CA GLU A 178 -8.04 9.34 4.94
C GLU A 178 -8.25 9.41 6.46
N GLN A 179 -8.07 8.30 7.18
CA GLN A 179 -8.16 8.26 8.64
C GLN A 179 -7.17 9.22 9.30
N LYS A 180 -5.90 9.22 8.87
CA LYS A 180 -4.88 10.11 9.42
C LYS A 180 -5.20 11.59 9.15
N ASN A 181 -5.69 11.91 7.96
CA ASN A 181 -6.13 13.27 7.64
C ASN A 181 -7.33 13.69 8.50
N GLN A 182 -8.27 12.77 8.75
CA GLN A 182 -9.42 13.02 9.63
C GLN A 182 -8.99 13.22 11.08
N GLU A 183 -8.08 12.41 11.62
CA GLU A 183 -7.54 12.58 12.97
C GLU A 183 -6.82 13.91 13.14
N VAL A 184 -5.96 14.30 12.19
CA VAL A 184 -5.28 15.60 12.19
C VAL A 184 -6.30 16.73 12.09
N GLY A 185 -7.30 16.61 11.22
CA GLY A 185 -8.38 17.60 11.09
C GLY A 185 -9.20 17.75 12.36
N LYS A 186 -9.49 16.65 13.07
CA LYS A 186 -10.17 16.65 14.37
C LYS A 186 -9.32 17.34 15.44
N ALA A 187 -8.04 16.99 15.55
CA ALA A 187 -7.12 17.62 16.51
C ALA A 187 -7.04 19.14 16.31
N LEU A 188 -6.84 19.59 15.07
CA LEU A 188 -6.82 21.02 14.73
C LEU A 188 -8.16 21.72 15.02
N ARG A 189 -9.28 21.03 14.84
CA ARG A 189 -10.61 21.56 15.16
C ARG A 189 -10.79 21.72 16.67
N TYR A 190 -10.39 20.73 17.46
CA TYR A 190 -10.47 20.80 18.93
C TYR A 190 -9.54 21.86 19.50
N GLU A 191 -8.31 21.98 18.98
CA GLU A 191 -7.37 23.03 19.38
C GLU A 191 -7.95 24.42 19.07
N ASN A 192 -8.50 24.61 17.87
CA ASN A 192 -9.16 25.87 17.51
C ASN A 192 -10.35 26.19 18.42
N VAL A 193 -11.23 25.22 18.72
CA VAL A 193 -12.37 25.44 19.62
C VAL A 193 -11.90 25.78 21.04
N THR A 194 -10.91 25.05 21.56
CA THR A 194 -10.33 25.28 22.89
C THR A 194 -9.77 26.70 23.00
N ARG A 195 -9.00 27.14 22.00
CA ARG A 195 -8.43 28.49 21.96
C ARG A 195 -9.51 29.59 21.98
N HIS A 196 -10.57 29.45 21.17
CA HIS A 196 -11.66 30.45 21.15
C HIS A 196 -12.47 30.45 22.45
N LEU A 197 -12.71 29.28 23.07
CA LEU A 197 -13.37 29.20 24.36
C LEU A 197 -12.53 29.83 25.47
N GLU A 198 -11.21 29.60 25.48
CA GLU A 198 -10.29 30.21 26.44
C GLU A 198 -10.24 31.74 26.29
N GLU A 199 -10.14 32.24 25.05
CA GLU A 199 -10.18 33.68 24.76
C GLU A 199 -11.48 34.33 25.26
N TRP A 200 -12.62 33.69 25.05
CA TRP A 200 -13.89 34.19 25.56
C TRP A 200 -13.98 34.10 27.07
N PHE A 201 -13.63 32.96 27.69
CA PHE A 201 -13.65 32.83 29.14
C PHE A 201 -12.74 33.85 29.82
N PHE A 202 -11.60 34.21 29.20
CA PHE A 202 -10.74 35.29 29.67
C PHE A 202 -11.39 36.68 29.58
N GLN A 203 -12.14 36.97 28.52
CA GLN A 203 -12.85 38.26 28.37
C GLN A 203 -13.95 38.48 29.42
N TYR A 204 -14.66 37.42 29.82
CA TYR A 204 -15.77 37.50 30.77
C TYR A 204 -15.34 37.34 32.24
N GLY A 205 -14.16 36.76 32.51
CA GLY A 205 -13.59 36.61 33.85
C GLY A 205 -13.13 37.94 34.45
N ARG A 206 -14.06 38.75 34.98
CA ARG A 206 -13.76 40.04 35.63
C ARG A 206 -13.25 39.90 37.05
N SER A 207 -13.52 38.77 37.71
CA SER A 207 -13.25 38.60 39.14
C SER A 207 -11.79 38.24 39.44
N LEU A 208 -11.15 37.42 38.61
CA LEU A 208 -9.72 37.07 38.72
C LEU A 208 -9.13 36.73 37.34
N PRO A 209 -7.96 37.31 36.96
CA PRO A 209 -7.33 36.99 35.69
C PRO A 209 -6.97 35.50 35.62
N GLY A 210 -7.40 34.85 34.54
CA GLY A 210 -7.15 33.42 34.29
C GLY A 210 -8.11 32.45 34.98
N CYS A 211 -9.08 32.91 35.78
CA CYS A 211 -10.10 32.07 36.41
C CYS A 211 -11.51 32.47 35.95
N ILE A 212 -12.44 31.52 35.92
CA ILE A 212 -13.84 31.77 35.58
C ILE A 212 -14.77 31.34 36.71
N GLY A 213 -15.65 32.24 37.14
CA GLY A 213 -16.70 31.95 38.12
C GLY A 213 -17.95 31.31 37.51
N ARG A 214 -18.79 30.67 38.33
CA ARG A 214 -20.04 30.02 37.87
C ARG A 214 -20.97 30.98 37.12
N GLU A 215 -21.19 32.18 37.65
CA GLU A 215 -22.07 33.18 37.05
C GLU A 215 -21.48 33.78 35.76
N GLU A 216 -20.15 33.92 35.72
CA GLU A 216 -19.41 34.41 34.54
C GLU A 216 -19.45 33.37 33.41
N LEU A 217 -19.26 32.09 33.75
CA LEU A 217 -19.43 30.96 32.84
C LEU A 217 -20.86 30.89 32.29
N GLU A 218 -21.87 31.09 33.15
CA GLU A 218 -23.25 31.06 32.72
C GLU A 218 -23.58 32.18 31.71
N LYS A 219 -23.02 33.38 31.93
CA LYS A 219 -23.12 34.50 30.99
C LYS A 219 -22.39 34.20 29.68
N ALA A 220 -21.15 33.71 29.74
CA ALA A 220 -20.37 33.35 28.57
C ALA A 220 -21.09 32.29 27.70
N LEU A 221 -21.68 31.26 28.31
CA LEU A 221 -22.44 30.21 27.61
C LEU A 221 -23.77 30.70 27.01
N SER A 222 -24.26 31.86 27.42
CA SER A 222 -25.51 32.44 26.90
C SER A 222 -25.25 33.31 25.65
N GLU A 223 -23.99 33.56 25.30
CA GLU A 223 -23.62 34.33 24.11
C GLU A 223 -23.88 33.50 22.82
N PRO A 224 -24.52 34.08 21.80
CA PRO A 224 -24.86 33.36 20.57
C PRO A 224 -23.65 32.80 19.81
N GLN A 225 -22.48 33.44 19.95
CA GLN A 225 -21.23 32.98 19.33
C GLN A 225 -20.65 31.73 20.02
N VAL A 226 -20.71 31.66 21.36
CA VAL A 226 -20.28 30.49 22.14
C VAL A 226 -21.20 29.31 21.88
N SER A 227 -22.51 29.58 21.87
CA SER A 227 -23.51 28.56 21.58
C SER A 227 -23.37 28.01 20.16
N SER A 228 -23.10 28.84 19.15
CA SER A 228 -22.87 28.37 17.77
C SER A 228 -21.56 27.59 17.62
N LEU A 229 -20.49 27.97 18.33
CA LEU A 229 -19.23 27.23 18.36
C LEU A 229 -19.41 25.84 19.01
N LEU A 230 -20.16 25.75 20.11
CA LEU A 230 -20.51 24.48 20.77
C LEU A 230 -21.44 23.61 19.90
N LEU A 231 -22.37 24.22 19.16
CA LEU A 231 -23.22 23.54 18.17
C LEU A 231 -22.43 23.02 16.98
N SER A 232 -21.29 23.64 16.66
CA SER A 232 -20.39 23.17 15.62
C SER A 232 -19.60 21.91 16.04
N MET A 233 -19.63 21.49 17.31
CA MET A 233 -18.94 20.28 17.75
C MET A 233 -19.71 18.99 17.42
N GLU A 234 -19.00 17.86 17.35
CA GLU A 234 -19.55 16.53 17.00
C GLU A 234 -20.70 16.12 17.95
N ARG A 235 -20.65 16.58 19.21
CA ARG A 235 -21.76 16.52 20.15
C ARG A 235 -21.92 17.87 20.89
N PRO A 236 -23.00 18.62 20.65
CA PRO A 236 -23.22 19.88 21.36
C PRO A 236 -23.48 19.62 22.84
N ALA A 237 -22.55 20.03 23.69
CA ALA A 237 -22.71 19.97 25.13
C ALA A 237 -23.79 20.99 25.54
N LYS A 238 -24.81 20.52 26.28
CA LYS A 238 -25.86 21.42 26.75
C LYS A 238 -25.32 22.32 27.85
N LYS A 239 -25.79 23.56 27.93
CA LYS A 239 -25.48 24.52 29.01
C LYS A 239 -25.56 23.87 30.41
N THR A 240 -26.58 23.04 30.64
CA THR A 240 -26.78 22.32 31.92
C THR A 240 -25.72 21.25 32.21
N GLU A 241 -25.14 20.61 31.21
CA GLU A 241 -24.07 19.62 31.37
C GLU A 241 -22.74 20.31 31.67
N ILE A 242 -22.47 21.43 31.00
CA ILE A 242 -21.27 22.25 31.23
C ILE A 242 -21.27 22.85 32.64
N LEU A 243 -22.42 23.33 33.13
CA LEU A 243 -22.54 23.84 34.51
C LEU A 243 -22.38 22.74 35.57
N LYS A 244 -22.87 21.52 35.29
CA LYS A 244 -22.63 20.35 36.18
C LYS A 244 -21.16 19.92 36.18
N LEU A 245 -20.47 20.06 35.04
CA LEU A 245 -19.03 19.81 34.93
C LEU A 245 -18.25 20.81 35.77
N TYR A 246 -18.59 22.11 35.68
CA TYR A 246 -18.01 23.15 36.53
C TYR A 246 -18.20 22.84 38.03
N ASP A 247 -19.41 22.47 38.44
CA ASP A 247 -19.72 22.12 39.84
C ASP A 247 -18.95 20.87 40.34
N ARG A 248 -18.51 20.00 39.44
CA ARG A 248 -17.68 18.83 39.75
C ARG A 248 -16.21 19.22 39.90
N ILE A 249 -15.67 19.98 38.95
CA ILE A 249 -14.28 20.46 38.97
C ILE A 249 -14.03 21.35 40.19
N ASN A 250 -14.98 22.22 40.53
CA ASN A 250 -14.88 23.12 41.67
C ASN A 250 -14.91 22.38 43.04
N LYS A 251 -15.30 21.10 43.09
CA LYS A 251 -15.29 20.27 44.30
C LYS A 251 -14.03 19.44 44.47
N GLU A 252 -13.16 19.40 43.46
CA GLU A 252 -11.89 18.67 43.56
C GLU A 252 -10.89 19.42 44.46
N PRO A 253 -10.20 18.72 45.38
CA PRO A 253 -9.25 19.34 46.31
C PRO A 253 -8.04 19.98 45.60
N SER A 254 -7.80 19.62 44.34
CA SER A 254 -6.78 20.15 43.44
C SER A 254 -7.07 21.60 43.00
N PHE A 255 -8.34 22.00 42.94
CA PHE A 255 -8.77 23.34 42.53
C PHE A 255 -9.33 24.05 43.75
N SER A 256 -8.54 24.96 44.35
CA SER A 256 -8.86 25.71 45.58
C SER A 256 -10.03 26.71 45.41
N GLY A 257 -11.21 26.22 45.00
CA GLY A 257 -12.39 27.03 44.69
C GLY A 257 -12.24 27.96 43.48
N ARG A 258 -11.22 27.73 42.62
CA ARG A 258 -10.92 28.56 41.45
C ARG A 258 -10.64 27.67 40.24
N VAL A 259 -11.49 27.75 39.23
CA VAL A 259 -11.35 27.00 37.98
C VAL A 259 -10.65 27.88 36.95
N GLN A 260 -9.52 27.41 36.40
CA GLN A 260 -8.80 28.14 35.36
C GLN A 260 -9.56 28.11 34.03
N ALA A 261 -9.53 29.21 33.27
CA ALA A 261 -10.24 29.35 32.00
C ALA A 261 -9.78 28.31 30.96
N GLY A 262 -8.46 28.07 30.83
CA GLY A 262 -7.90 27.06 29.93
C GLY A 262 -8.33 25.64 30.29
N HIS A 263 -8.24 25.25 31.56
CA HIS A 263 -8.71 23.94 32.03
C HIS A 263 -10.22 23.76 31.85
N MET A 264 -11.02 24.83 32.00
CA MET A 264 -12.46 24.77 31.74
C MET A 264 -12.76 24.60 30.25
N ALA A 265 -12.04 25.32 29.36
CA ALA A 265 -12.18 25.19 27.91
C ALA A 265 -11.84 23.78 27.44
N GLU A 266 -10.72 23.23 27.92
CA GLU A 266 -10.30 21.85 27.64
C GLU A 266 -11.34 20.84 28.17
N ALA A 267 -11.82 21.00 29.40
CA ALA A 267 -12.83 20.10 29.97
C ALA A 267 -14.17 20.13 29.20
N VAL A 268 -14.57 21.29 28.66
CA VAL A 268 -15.77 21.42 27.81
C VAL A 268 -15.58 20.70 26.47
N VAL A 269 -14.39 20.80 25.87
CA VAL A 269 -14.05 20.11 24.63
C VAL A 269 -13.98 18.59 24.85
N THR A 270 -13.37 18.14 25.96
CA THR A 270 -13.32 16.73 26.37
C THR A 270 -14.72 16.16 26.65
N LEU A 271 -15.61 16.92 27.30
CA LEU A 271 -17.00 16.50 27.50
C LEU A 271 -17.74 16.31 26.17
N SER A 272 -17.41 17.13 25.17
CA SER A 272 -17.99 17.03 23.82
C SER A 272 -17.38 15.89 22.99
N SER A 273 -16.11 15.52 23.23
CA SER A 273 -15.40 14.47 22.50
C SER A 273 -15.54 13.05 23.12
N GLU A 274 -15.52 12.91 24.45
CA GLU A 274 -15.38 11.61 25.16
C GLU A 274 -16.69 10.92 25.56
N ALA A 275 -17.86 11.56 25.38
CA ALA A 275 -19.14 11.02 25.85
C ALA A 275 -19.63 9.71 25.16
N LYS A 276 -18.75 9.00 24.44
CA LYS A 276 -18.91 7.60 24.02
C LYS A 276 -18.45 6.59 25.07
N VAL A 277 -17.53 6.92 25.99
CA VAL A 277 -16.87 5.89 26.83
C VAL A 277 -17.67 5.56 28.10
N LEU A 278 -18.45 6.50 28.66
CA LEU A 278 -19.13 6.31 29.96
C LEU A 278 -20.61 5.86 29.88
N ARG A 279 -21.11 5.44 28.72
CA ARG A 279 -22.48 4.87 28.57
C ARG A 279 -22.51 3.44 28.02
N ALA A 280 -21.36 2.77 27.96
CA ALA A 280 -21.25 1.36 27.54
C ALA A 280 -20.83 0.43 28.69
N GLN A 281 -21.07 0.86 29.94
CA GLN A 281 -21.03 0.01 31.14
C GLN A 281 -22.38 0.10 31.86
#